data_AF-A0A1I7UVL2-F1
#
_entry.id   AF-A0A1I7UVL2-F1
#
_cell.length_a   1.000
_cell.length_b   1.000
_cell.length_c   1.000
_cell.angle_alpha   90.00
_cell.angle_beta   90.00
_cell.angle_gamma   90.00
#
_symmetry.space_group_name_H-M   'P 1'
#
loop_
_entity.id
_entity.type
_entity.pdbx_description
1 polymer ?
#
loop_
_entity_poly.entity_id
_entity_poly.type
_entity_poly.pdbx_seq_one_letter_code
_entity_poly.pdbx_strand_id
1 'polypeptide(L)'
;MFFHKLELKDKIVLIGHVTLICMNLHNSYFAVSQKVQLCMQPDGTEQPKNDEYNYQTDSMSLVPLIRCDIQFEEYLLLKAICLCNPTVHGLSEHAQRIIAKERQRYANALLDYCLKNRNGGPNRYVELLGIIPVLIHQQRLQKDIHIFHISPFISNLPHIFQFLEDIMFA
;
A
#
# COMPACT_ATOMS: atom_id res chain seq x y z
N MET A 1 -17.21 6.14 8.65
CA MET A 1 -15.93 5.39 8.58
C MET A 1 -16.24 3.90 8.71
N PHE A 2 -15.74 3.00 7.88
CA PHE A 2 -16.14 1.58 7.93
C PHE A 2 -15.48 0.79 9.06
N PHE A 3 -14.28 1.21 9.45
CA PHE A 3 -13.40 0.46 10.34
C PHE A 3 -14.00 0.19 11.73
N HIS A 4 -14.79 1.12 12.29
CA HIS A 4 -15.45 0.91 13.57
C HIS A 4 -16.51 -0.20 13.55
N LYS A 5 -16.97 -0.61 12.36
CA LYS A 5 -17.96 -1.68 12.18
C LYS A 5 -17.34 -3.07 12.15
N LEU A 6 -16.01 -3.16 12.14
CA LEU A 6 -15.27 -4.42 12.16
C LEU A 6 -14.99 -4.87 13.59
N GLU A 7 -15.04 -6.19 13.82
CA GLU A 7 -14.56 -6.78 15.06
C GLU A 7 -13.05 -6.62 15.20
N LEU A 8 -12.53 -6.70 16.43
CA LEU A 8 -11.10 -6.52 16.69
C LEU A 8 -10.23 -7.50 15.89
N LYS A 9 -10.65 -8.76 15.78
CA LYS A 9 -9.94 -9.78 15.00
C LYS A 9 -9.81 -9.39 13.52
N ASP A 10 -10.91 -8.96 12.90
CA ASP A 10 -10.92 -8.54 11.50
C ASP A 10 -10.10 -7.26 11.27
N LYS A 11 -10.09 -6.35 12.25
CA LYS A 11 -9.24 -5.15 12.22
C LYS A 11 -7.77 -5.51 12.18
N ILE A 12 -7.33 -6.44 13.03
CA ILE A 12 -5.93 -6.90 13.10
C ILE A 12 -5.54 -7.57 11.79
N VAL A 13 -6.36 -8.52 11.29
CA VAL A 13 -6.11 -9.22 10.02
C VAL A 13 -6.02 -8.23 8.85
N LEU A 14 -6.97 -7.29 8.75
CA LEU A 14 -6.96 -6.30 7.68
C LEU A 14 -5.72 -5.41 7.76
N ILE A 15 -5.42 -4.84 8.95
CA ILE A 15 -4.28 -3.95 9.14
C ILE A 15 -2.97 -4.67 8.83
N GLY A 16 -2.75 -5.87 9.36
CA GLY A 16 -1.53 -6.65 9.11
C GLY A 16 -1.27 -6.84 7.62
N HIS A 17 -2.33 -7.11 6.86
CA HIS A 17 -2.22 -7.29 5.41
C HIS A 17 -2.04 -5.97 4.63
N VAL A 18 -2.73 -4.89 4.96
CA VAL A 18 -2.74 -3.68 4.09
C VAL A 18 -1.67 -2.65 4.47
N THR A 19 -0.99 -2.80 5.62
CA THR A 19 -0.05 -1.79 6.14
C THR A 19 1.10 -1.51 5.18
N LEU A 20 1.83 -2.54 4.74
CA LEU A 20 2.97 -2.35 3.82
C LEU A 20 2.54 -1.76 2.47
N ILE A 21 1.41 -2.22 1.91
CA ILE A 21 0.86 -1.66 0.67
C ILE A 21 0.59 -0.15 0.83
N CYS A 22 -0.06 0.24 1.93
CA CYS A 22 -0.39 1.63 2.20
C CYS A 22 0.85 2.48 2.50
N MET A 23 1.85 1.91 3.17
CA MET A 23 3.14 2.55 3.45
C MET A 23 3.91 2.81 2.15
N ASN A 24 4.08 1.79 1.30
CA ASN A 24 4.78 1.89 0.02
C ASN A 24 4.13 2.94 -0.90
N LEU A 25 2.80 2.92 -1.00
CA LEU A 25 2.07 3.92 -1.78
C LEU A 25 2.23 5.33 -1.19
N HIS A 26 2.22 5.47 0.13
CA HIS A 26 2.38 6.77 0.79
C HIS A 26 3.78 7.35 0.60
N ASN A 27 4.83 6.56 0.83
CA ASN A 27 6.22 7.00 0.68
C ASN A 27 6.53 7.34 -0.77
N SER A 28 6.11 6.50 -1.72
CA SER A 28 6.28 6.77 -3.15
C SER A 28 5.53 8.02 -3.59
N TYR A 29 4.28 8.20 -3.15
CA TYR A 29 3.53 9.42 -3.46
C TYR A 29 4.20 10.66 -2.86
N PHE A 30 4.66 10.58 -1.61
CA PHE A 30 5.35 11.68 -0.95
C PHE A 30 6.58 12.11 -1.75
N ALA A 31 7.47 11.18 -2.10
CA ALA A 31 8.64 11.45 -2.94
C ALA A 31 8.26 12.12 -4.27
N VAL A 32 7.29 11.55 -4.99
CA VAL A 32 6.82 12.08 -6.28
C VAL A 32 6.23 13.48 -6.13
N SER A 33 5.47 13.74 -5.07
CA SER A 33 4.90 15.07 -4.77
C SER A 33 5.96 16.13 -4.49
N GLN A 34 7.12 15.71 -3.96
CA GLN A 34 8.30 16.55 -3.76
C GLN A 34 9.20 16.61 -5.02
N LYS A 35 8.78 16.00 -6.13
CA LYS A 35 9.55 15.87 -7.39
C LYS A 35 10.88 15.12 -7.21
N VAL A 36 10.92 14.22 -6.24
CA VAL A 36 12.07 13.36 -5.94
C VAL A 36 11.84 11.99 -6.59
N GLN A 37 12.87 11.46 -7.25
CA GLN A 37 12.84 10.16 -7.93
C GLN A 37 13.53 9.04 -7.11
N LEU A 38 13.72 9.28 -5.82
CA LEU A 38 14.36 8.39 -4.85
C LEU A 38 13.36 8.01 -3.76
N CYS A 39 13.66 6.94 -3.02
CA CYS A 39 12.92 6.59 -1.81
C CYS A 39 13.06 7.72 -0.78
N MET A 40 11.94 8.33 -0.40
CA MET A 40 11.91 9.42 0.59
C MET A 40 10.76 9.20 1.56
N GLN A 41 11.07 9.29 2.84
CA GLN A 41 10.13 9.21 3.95
C GLN A 41 9.49 10.59 4.22
N PRO A 42 8.34 10.67 4.90
CA PRO A 42 7.65 11.95 5.17
C PRO A 42 8.44 12.96 6.01
N ASP A 43 9.43 12.51 6.77
CA ASP A 43 10.36 13.36 7.54
C ASP A 43 11.52 13.92 6.67
N GLY A 44 11.57 13.54 5.39
CA GLY A 44 12.62 13.92 4.44
C GLY A 44 13.80 12.93 4.40
N THR A 45 13.77 11.87 5.20
CA THR A 45 14.84 10.86 5.21
C THR A 45 14.82 10.06 3.90
N GLU A 46 15.97 10.01 3.22
CA GLU A 46 16.17 9.18 2.03
C GLU A 46 16.65 7.79 2.44
N GLN A 47 15.69 6.87 2.60
CA GLN A 47 15.97 5.46 2.89
C GLN A 47 14.97 4.52 2.21
N PRO A 48 15.45 3.39 1.64
CA PRO A 48 16.88 3.07 1.45
C PRO A 48 17.55 3.96 0.39
N LYS A 49 18.88 4.11 0.45
CA LYS A 49 19.68 4.74 -0.62
C LYS A 49 19.78 3.83 -1.84
N ASN A 50 20.11 4.41 -3.00
CA ASN A 50 20.13 3.73 -4.29
C ASN A 50 21.17 2.60 -4.43
N ASP A 51 22.19 2.58 -3.57
CA ASP A 51 23.22 1.56 -3.49
C ASP A 51 22.90 0.44 -2.48
N GLU A 52 21.81 0.57 -1.72
CA GLU A 52 21.41 -0.43 -0.74
C GLU A 52 20.66 -1.61 -1.38
N TYR A 53 20.85 -2.80 -0.79
CA TYR A 53 20.29 -4.07 -1.28
C TYR A 53 18.77 -4.03 -1.49
N ASN A 54 18.03 -3.38 -0.59
CA ASN A 54 16.56 -3.35 -0.63
C ASN A 54 16.00 -2.27 -1.57
N TYR A 55 16.84 -1.39 -2.13
CA TYR A 55 16.37 -0.23 -2.91
C TYR A 55 15.47 -0.61 -4.07
N GLN A 56 15.84 -1.64 -4.82
CA GLN A 56 15.04 -2.09 -5.97
C GLN A 56 13.63 -2.50 -5.56
N THR A 57 13.49 -3.14 -4.39
CA THR A 57 12.21 -3.52 -3.83
C THR A 57 11.45 -2.30 -3.30
N ASP A 58 12.10 -1.41 -2.55
CA ASP A 58 11.42 -0.26 -1.94
C ASP A 58 10.99 0.81 -2.96
N SER A 59 11.69 0.90 -4.11
CA SER A 59 11.41 1.87 -5.16
C SER A 59 10.38 1.42 -6.21
N MET A 60 9.85 0.19 -6.14
CA MET A 60 9.03 -0.41 -7.20
C MET A 60 7.81 0.43 -7.61
N SER A 61 7.18 1.10 -6.65
CA SER A 61 6.00 1.93 -6.90
C SER A 61 6.33 3.35 -7.38
N LEU A 62 7.57 3.84 -7.26
CA LEU A 62 7.95 5.18 -7.73
C LEU A 62 7.72 5.34 -9.24
N VAL A 63 8.25 4.41 -10.05
CA VAL A 63 8.18 4.53 -11.52
C VAL A 63 6.74 4.57 -12.04
N PRO A 64 5.82 3.67 -11.61
CA PRO A 64 4.41 3.78 -11.96
C PRO A 64 3.77 5.10 -11.56
N LEU A 65 4.01 5.60 -10.33
CA LEU A 65 3.45 6.87 -9.88
C LEU A 65 3.95 8.07 -10.69
N ILE A 66 5.26 8.10 -11.03
CA ILE A 66 5.87 9.14 -11.88
C ILE A 66 5.27 9.10 -13.28
N ARG A 67 5.20 7.92 -13.90
CA ARG A 67 4.64 7.75 -15.26
C ARG A 67 3.18 8.18 -15.33
N CYS A 68 2.42 7.90 -14.27
CA CYS A 68 1.03 8.30 -14.20
C CYS A 68 0.86 9.81 -13.98
N ASP A 69 1.86 10.58 -13.55
CA ASP A 69 1.64 11.96 -13.07
C ASP A 69 0.43 12.02 -12.11
N ILE A 70 0.50 11.16 -11.09
CA ILE A 70 -0.62 10.92 -10.16
C ILE A 70 -0.95 12.19 -9.36
N GLN A 71 -2.24 12.52 -9.29
CA GLN A 71 -2.74 13.65 -8.52
C GLN A 71 -3.11 13.23 -7.10
N PHE A 72 -3.25 14.20 -6.21
CA PHE A 72 -3.56 13.97 -4.81
C PHE A 72 -4.87 13.21 -4.60
N GLU A 73 -5.94 13.57 -5.32
CA GLU A 73 -7.25 12.92 -5.23
C GLU A 73 -7.20 11.47 -5.72
N GLU A 74 -6.47 11.23 -6.83
CA GLU A 74 -6.24 9.88 -7.38
C GLU A 74 -5.48 9.01 -6.37
N TYR A 75 -4.41 9.56 -5.76
CA TYR A 75 -3.65 8.92 -4.69
C TYR A 75 -4.53 8.55 -3.49
N LEU A 76 -5.31 9.50 -2.98
CA LEU A 76 -6.15 9.28 -1.80
C LEU A 76 -7.17 8.17 -2.03
N LEU A 77 -7.84 8.20 -3.18
CA LEU A 77 -8.83 7.19 -3.56
C LEU A 77 -8.18 5.83 -3.81
N LEU A 78 -7.02 5.79 -4.48
CA LEU A 78 -6.26 4.55 -4.69
C LEU A 78 -5.82 3.93 -3.36
N LYS A 79 -5.32 4.75 -2.42
CA LYS A 79 -4.96 4.29 -1.06
C LYS A 79 -6.18 3.75 -0.32
N ALA A 80 -7.34 4.39 -0.44
CA ALA A 80 -8.59 3.90 0.15
C ALA A 80 -9.04 2.55 -0.44
N ILE A 81 -8.86 2.35 -1.75
CA ILE A 81 -9.12 1.06 -2.42
C ILE A 81 -8.16 -0.01 -1.90
N CYS A 82 -6.87 0.28 -1.77
CA CYS A 82 -5.87 -0.63 -1.19
C CYS A 82 -6.20 -1.02 0.26
N LEU A 83 -6.61 -0.05 1.08
CA LEU A 83 -7.03 -0.27 2.47
C LEU A 83 -8.26 -1.19 2.56
N CYS A 84 -9.17 -1.10 1.59
CA CYS A 84 -10.40 -1.87 1.57
C CYS A 84 -10.22 -3.19 0.78
N ASN A 85 -9.36 -4.10 1.25
CA ASN A 85 -9.20 -5.40 0.62
C ASN A 85 -10.12 -6.48 1.25
N PRO A 86 -11.22 -6.90 0.60
CA PRO A 86 -12.11 -7.92 1.16
C PRO A 86 -11.59 -9.34 0.98
N THR A 87 -10.53 -9.56 0.18
CA THR A 87 -10.03 -10.91 -0.13
C THR A 87 -8.87 -11.33 0.79
N VAL A 88 -8.63 -10.58 1.87
CA VAL A 88 -7.60 -10.94 2.86
C VAL A 88 -8.00 -12.22 3.58
N HIS A 89 -7.09 -13.18 3.59
CA HIS A 89 -7.30 -14.45 4.27
C HIS A 89 -7.49 -14.23 5.79
N GLY A 90 -8.45 -14.93 6.38
CA GLY A 90 -8.76 -14.83 7.81
C GLY A 90 -9.82 -13.78 8.18
N LEU A 91 -10.29 -12.96 7.23
CA LEU A 91 -11.43 -12.07 7.45
C LEU A 91 -12.75 -12.84 7.58
N SER A 92 -13.59 -12.45 8.53
CA SER A 92 -14.96 -12.94 8.65
C SER A 92 -15.81 -12.54 7.44
N GLU A 93 -16.82 -13.33 7.06
CA GLU A 93 -17.73 -12.96 5.97
C GLU A 93 -18.43 -11.61 6.22
N HIS A 94 -18.72 -11.29 7.48
CA HIS A 94 -19.30 -10.01 7.86
C HIS A 94 -18.37 -8.85 7.49
N ALA A 95 -17.09 -8.96 7.85
CA ALA A 95 -16.07 -7.98 7.49
C ALA A 95 -15.88 -7.88 5.97
N GLN A 96 -15.79 -9.02 5.27
CA GLN A 96 -15.65 -9.05 3.81
C GLN A 96 -16.78 -8.27 3.12
N ARG A 97 -18.04 -8.44 3.56
CA ARG A 97 -19.19 -7.68 3.02
C ARG A 97 -19.08 -6.17 3.26
N ILE A 98 -18.69 -5.76 4.47
CA ILE A 98 -18.49 -4.34 4.80
C ILE A 98 -17.38 -3.74 3.94
N ILE A 99 -16.23 -4.42 3.87
CA ILE A 99 -15.04 -3.95 3.17
C ILE A 99 -15.30 -3.89 1.66
N ALA A 100 -15.96 -4.89 1.08
CA ALA A 100 -16.29 -4.92 -0.34
C ALA A 100 -17.20 -3.74 -0.74
N LYS A 101 -18.21 -3.44 0.09
CA LYS A 101 -19.08 -2.28 -0.14
C LYS A 101 -18.30 -0.96 -0.16
N GLU A 102 -17.36 -0.81 0.76
CA GLU A 102 -16.58 0.44 0.88
C GLU A 102 -15.53 0.54 -0.22
N ARG A 103 -14.87 -0.57 -0.58
CA ARG A 103 -13.99 -0.65 -1.76
C ARG A 103 -14.72 -0.21 -3.02
N GLN A 104 -15.95 -0.70 -3.24
CA GLN A 104 -16.76 -0.33 -4.40
C GLN A 104 -17.09 1.17 -4.40
N ARG A 105 -17.39 1.76 -3.24
CA ARG A 105 -17.65 3.21 -3.14
C ARG A 105 -16.43 4.03 -3.54
N TYR A 106 -15.24 3.67 -3.08
CA TYR A 106 -14.01 4.36 -3.46
C TYR A 106 -13.62 4.13 -4.93
N ALA A 107 -13.84 2.91 -5.45
CA ALA A 107 -13.64 2.60 -6.86
C ALA A 107 -14.55 3.43 -7.78
N ASN A 108 -15.83 3.55 -7.44
CA ASN A 108 -16.78 4.39 -8.18
C ASN A 108 -16.37 5.87 -8.12
N ALA A 109 -15.98 6.36 -6.94
CA ALA A 109 -15.51 7.74 -6.79
C ALA A 109 -14.25 8.03 -7.63
N LEU A 110 -13.33 7.07 -7.72
CA LEU A 110 -12.13 7.19 -8.57
C LEU A 110 -12.50 7.20 -10.05
N LEU A 111 -13.41 6.32 -10.46
CA LEU A 111 -13.90 6.30 -11.84
C LEU A 111 -14.56 7.62 -12.22
N ASP A 112 -15.48 8.12 -11.38
CA ASP A 112 -16.15 9.40 -11.58
C ASP A 112 -15.15 10.56 -11.66
N TYR A 113 -14.12 10.55 -10.81
CA TYR A 113 -13.05 11.55 -10.85
C TYR A 113 -12.28 11.50 -12.19
N CYS A 114 -11.92 10.31 -12.65
CA CYS A 114 -11.21 10.13 -13.93
C CYS A 114 -12.05 10.58 -15.11
N LEU A 115 -13.35 10.25 -15.13
CA LEU A 115 -14.28 10.64 -16.20
C LEU A 115 -14.47 12.16 -16.30
N LYS A 116 -14.41 12.88 -15.18
CA LYS A 116 -14.65 14.33 -15.13
C LYS A 116 -13.40 15.16 -15.41
N ASN A 117 -12.22 14.70 -15.00
CA ASN A 117 -11.04 15.55 -14.91
C ASN A 117 -9.91 15.18 -15.90
N ARG A 118 -10.01 14.06 -16.63
CA ARG A 118 -8.95 13.58 -17.51
C ARG A 118 -9.50 13.18 -18.88
N ASN A 119 -8.77 13.52 -19.94
CA ASN A 119 -9.04 13.00 -21.28
C ASN A 119 -8.81 11.49 -21.28
N GLY A 120 -9.77 10.71 -21.80
CA GLY A 120 -9.68 9.25 -21.76
C GLY A 120 -9.88 8.65 -20.36
N GLY A 121 -10.80 9.23 -19.56
CA GLY A 121 -11.10 8.80 -18.19
C GLY A 121 -11.12 7.30 -17.91
N PRO A 122 -11.73 6.43 -18.75
CA PRO A 122 -11.69 4.98 -18.54
C PRO A 122 -10.26 4.41 -18.59
N ASN A 123 -9.43 4.86 -19.53
CA ASN A 123 -8.03 4.43 -19.64
C ASN A 123 -7.24 4.87 -18.41
N ARG A 124 -7.49 6.09 -17.93
CA ARG A 124 -6.87 6.61 -16.71
C ARG A 124 -7.24 5.78 -15.48
N TYR A 125 -8.51 5.43 -15.34
CA TYR A 125 -8.99 4.57 -14.25
C TYR A 125 -8.26 3.21 -14.24
N VAL A 126 -8.14 2.57 -15.41
CA VAL A 126 -7.42 1.29 -15.56
C VAL A 126 -5.93 1.44 -15.24
N GLU A 127 -5.30 2.51 -15.71
CA GLU A 127 -3.88 2.81 -15.45
C GLU A 127 -3.61 2.93 -13.94
N LEU A 128 -4.44 3.69 -13.22
CA LEU A 128 -4.32 3.86 -11.77
C LEU A 128 -4.52 2.54 -11.00
N LEU A 129 -5.51 1.73 -11.39
CA LEU A 129 -5.70 0.41 -10.79
C LEU A 129 -4.52 -0.54 -11.07
N GLY A 130 -3.80 -0.33 -12.18
CA GLY A 130 -2.59 -1.06 -12.55
C GLY A 130 -1.42 -0.89 -11.57
N ILE A 131 -1.46 0.11 -10.69
CA ILE A 131 -0.46 0.31 -9.62
C ILE A 131 -0.66 -0.71 -8.49
N ILE A 132 -1.89 -1.19 -8.24
CA ILE A 132 -2.21 -2.08 -7.11
C ILE A 132 -1.42 -3.40 -7.18
N PRO A 133 -1.38 -4.13 -8.32
CA PRO A 133 -0.54 -5.33 -8.43
C PRO A 133 0.95 -5.09 -8.16
N VAL A 134 1.48 -3.91 -8.52
CA VAL A 134 2.88 -3.55 -8.24
C VAL A 134 3.10 -3.45 -6.72
N LEU A 135 2.18 -2.77 -6.01
CA LEU A 135 2.26 -2.64 -4.56
C LEU A 135 2.13 -3.98 -3.82
N ILE A 136 1.26 -4.87 -4.31
CA ILE A 136 1.10 -6.23 -3.76
C ILE A 136 2.40 -7.03 -3.98
N HIS A 137 2.99 -6.95 -5.17
CA HIS A 137 4.25 -7.62 -5.45
C HIS A 137 5.39 -7.08 -4.59
N GLN A 138 5.47 -5.75 -4.45
CA GLN A 138 6.44 -5.06 -3.61
C GLN A 138 6.34 -5.52 -2.16
N GLN A 139 5.13 -5.55 -1.59
CA GLN A 139 4.90 -6.07 -0.24
C GLN A 139 5.42 -7.50 -0.09
N ARG A 140 5.12 -8.39 -1.05
CA ARG A 140 5.54 -9.80 -0.97
C ARG A 140 7.07 -9.89 -0.89
N LEU A 141 7.77 -9.17 -1.76
CA LEU A 141 9.23 -9.14 -1.75
C LEU A 141 9.80 -8.57 -0.45
N GLN A 142 9.21 -7.52 0.12
CA GLN A 142 9.63 -6.97 1.41
C GLN A 142 9.43 -7.99 2.55
N LYS A 143 8.33 -8.74 2.53
CA LYS A 143 8.09 -9.83 3.48
C LYS A 143 9.10 -10.96 3.33
N ASP A 144 9.37 -11.38 2.09
CA ASP A 144 10.36 -12.42 1.80
C ASP A 144 11.76 -11.98 2.29
N ILE A 145 12.16 -10.74 1.97
CA ILE A 145 13.44 -10.17 2.45
C ILE A 145 13.49 -10.19 3.97
N HIS A 146 12.42 -9.79 4.66
CA HIS A 146 12.39 -9.83 6.12
C HIS A 146 12.54 -11.24 6.66
N ILE A 147 11.72 -12.18 6.18
CA ILE A 147 11.70 -13.56 6.66
C ILE A 147 13.06 -14.23 6.46
N PHE A 148 13.69 -14.06 5.29
CA PHE A 148 14.92 -14.78 4.96
C PHE A 148 16.20 -14.05 5.38
N HIS A 149 16.19 -12.71 5.43
CA HIS A 149 17.41 -11.91 5.64
C HIS A 149 17.40 -11.04 6.89
N ILE A 150 16.25 -10.70 7.48
CA ILE A 150 16.20 -9.80 8.64
C ILE A 150 15.85 -10.56 9.91
N SER A 151 14.77 -11.35 9.87
CA SER A 151 14.24 -12.15 10.98
C SER A 151 15.33 -12.99 11.70
N PRO A 152 16.24 -13.70 11.00
CA PRO A 152 17.30 -14.48 11.65
C PRO A 152 18.31 -13.65 12.47
N PHE A 153 18.48 -12.37 12.15
CA PHE A 153 19.38 -11.50 12.89
C PHE A 153 18.67 -10.86 14.08
N ILE A 154 17.44 -10.37 13.86
CA ILE A 154 16.65 -9.69 14.91
C ILE A 154 16.17 -10.65 16.00
N SER A 155 16.03 -11.94 15.71
CA SER A 155 15.67 -12.95 16.72
C SER A 155 16.67 -13.06 17.87
N ASN A 156 17.90 -12.57 17.66
CA ASN A 156 18.96 -12.55 18.69
C ASN A 156 18.96 -11.25 19.51
N LEU A 157 18.09 -10.28 19.19
CA LEU A 157 17.96 -9.03 19.93
C LEU A 157 17.04 -9.20 21.15
N PRO A 158 17.31 -8.50 22.27
CA PRO A 158 16.55 -8.68 23.52
C PRO A 158 15.11 -8.19 23.45
N HIS A 159 14.78 -7.34 22.46
CA HIS A 159 13.46 -6.77 22.28
C HIS A 159 13.07 -6.85 20.81
N ILE A 160 11.96 -7.55 20.54
CA ILE A 160 11.35 -7.65 19.22
C ILE A 160 10.08 -6.80 19.22
N PHE A 161 9.89 -6.02 18.16
CA PHE A 161 8.68 -5.25 17.96
C PHE A 161 7.56 -6.16 17.45
N GLN A 162 6.75 -6.71 18.37
CA GLN A 162 5.68 -7.67 18.04
C GLN A 162 4.77 -7.19 16.90
N PHE A 163 4.44 -5.89 16.87
CA PHE A 163 3.63 -5.30 15.80
C PHE A 163 4.27 -5.42 14.40
N LEU A 164 5.60 -5.28 14.31
CA LEU A 164 6.31 -5.43 13.05
C LEU A 164 6.23 -6.89 12.59
N GLU A 165 6.48 -7.84 13.48
CA GLU A 165 6.34 -9.27 13.19
C GLU A 165 4.91 -9.60 12.75
N ASP A 166 3.88 -9.09 13.43
CA ASP A 166 2.49 -9.30 13.05
C ASP A 166 2.21 -8.81 11.62
N ILE A 167 2.83 -7.71 11.17
CA ILE A 167 2.72 -7.24 9.77
C ILE A 167 3.49 -8.12 8.81
N MET A 168 4.74 -8.47 9.15
CA MET A 168 5.64 -9.20 8.24
C MET A 168 5.18 -10.65 8.02
N PHE A 169 4.49 -11.24 8.99
CA PHE A 169 3.98 -12.61 8.94
C PHE A 169 2.46 -12.73 8.66
N ALA A 170 1.73 -11.60 8.53
CA ALA A 170 0.32 -11.57 8.13
C ALA A 170 0.04 -11.93 6.67
#